data_AF-A0A7K6NE27-F1
#
_entry.id   AF-A0A7K6NE27-F1
#
_cell.length_a   1.000
_cell.length_b   1.000
_cell.length_c   1.000
_cell.angle_alpha   90.00
_cell.angle_beta   90.00
_cell.angle_gamma   90.00
#
_symmetry.space_group_name_H-M   'P 1'
#
loop_
_entity.id
_entity.type
_entity.pdbx_description
1 polymer ?
#
loop_
_entity_poly.entity_id
_entity_poly.type
_entity_poly.pdbx_seq_one_letter_code
_entity_poly.pdbx_strand_id
1 'polypeptide(L)'
;AGPLALARDLLAEGGEPFFVLNSDVICEFPFAALAHFHRQHGGEGSLVVTRVEEPAKYGVVVSEADTGRICRFVEKPRVFVSNKINAGLYIFSPGILQRIQVGIRGLGWARMGGPGPPAQPCVLSPQLRPTSIEKEIFPAMAQEGQLYAMELQGFWMDIGQPKDFLTGMCMYLQALRAQHPEKLHSGPGVVGNVLVDPSAKIGTNCIIGPNVTIGAGVVVEDGVRIKRCTLLKGARIRSHSWLESCIVGWSCSVGQWVRMENVTVLGEDVIVNDELYLNGANVLPHKSIAESVPEPRIIM
;
A
#
# COMPACT_ATOMS: atom_id res chain seq x y z
N ALA A 1 9.81 4.89 12.81
CA ALA A 1 11.27 4.70 12.75
C ALA A 1 11.77 3.41 13.42
N GLY A 2 10.95 2.71 14.23
CA GLY A 2 11.37 1.46 14.91
C GLY A 2 11.96 0.38 13.99
N PRO A 3 11.32 0.01 12.86
CA PRO A 3 11.87 -0.99 11.95
C PRO A 3 13.25 -0.61 11.39
N LEU A 4 13.46 0.67 11.05
CA LEU A 4 14.77 1.17 10.60
C LEU A 4 15.85 1.07 11.69
N ALA A 5 15.48 1.31 12.96
CA ALA A 5 16.41 1.13 14.07
C ALA A 5 16.79 -0.33 14.30
N LEU A 6 15.83 -1.24 14.21
CA LEU A 6 16.05 -2.69 14.38
C LEU A 6 16.89 -3.27 13.24
N ALA A 7 16.75 -2.75 12.02
CA ALA A 7 17.49 -3.18 10.85
C ALA A 7 18.79 -2.36 10.63
N ARG A 8 19.22 -1.55 11.60
CA ARG A 8 20.33 -0.59 11.43
C ARG A 8 21.59 -1.24 10.85
N ASP A 9 22.01 -2.38 11.40
CA ASP A 9 23.28 -3.01 10.99
C ASP A 9 23.22 -3.52 9.56
N LEU A 10 22.05 -4.01 9.12
CA LEU A 10 21.80 -4.44 7.75
C LEU A 10 21.72 -3.25 6.78
N LEU A 11 21.08 -2.16 7.20
CA LEU A 11 20.90 -0.96 6.38
C LEU A 11 22.16 -0.09 6.29
N ALA A 12 23.06 -0.20 7.27
CA ALA A 12 24.34 0.49 7.28
C ALA A 12 25.45 -0.28 6.54
N GLU A 13 25.24 -1.56 6.26
CA GLU A 13 26.20 -2.41 5.56
C GLU A 13 26.51 -1.83 4.16
N GLY A 14 27.79 -1.70 3.84
CA GLY A 14 28.25 -1.15 2.55
C GLY A 14 28.15 0.38 2.42
N GLY A 15 27.50 1.08 3.36
CA GLY A 15 27.43 2.54 3.35
C GLY A 15 26.58 3.16 2.23
N GLU A 16 25.84 2.33 1.49
CA GLU A 16 25.02 2.75 0.35
C GLU A 16 23.65 3.29 0.78
N PRO A 17 23.05 4.22 0.03
CA PRO A 17 21.66 4.63 0.26
C PRO A 17 20.67 3.48 0.08
N PHE A 18 19.59 3.50 0.85
CA PHE A 18 18.53 2.49 0.80
C PHE A 18 17.14 3.10 0.64
N PHE A 19 16.26 2.37 -0.04
CA PHE A 19 14.86 2.78 -0.20
C PHE A 19 14.03 2.40 1.02
N VAL A 20 13.11 3.28 1.39
CA VAL A 20 12.09 3.02 2.39
C VAL A 20 10.75 3.41 1.78
N LEU A 21 9.74 2.57 1.94
CA LEU A 21 8.41 2.83 1.40
C LEU A 21 7.33 2.31 2.34
N ASN A 22 6.19 2.97 2.32
CA ASN A 22 4.98 2.45 2.91
C ASN A 22 4.42 1.34 2.00
N SER A 23 3.91 0.26 2.60
CA SER A 23 3.42 -0.91 1.87
C SER A 23 1.97 -0.79 1.40
N ASP A 24 1.30 0.31 1.72
CA ASP A 24 -0.10 0.64 1.43
C ASP A 24 -0.23 1.71 0.34
N VAL A 25 0.79 1.90 -0.50
CA VAL A 25 0.77 2.87 -1.60
C VAL A 25 0.81 2.16 -2.96
N ILE A 26 -0.01 2.63 -3.91
CA ILE A 26 0.08 2.24 -5.32
C ILE A 26 0.50 3.48 -6.12
N CYS A 27 1.65 3.38 -6.80
CA CYS A 27 2.17 4.45 -7.66
C CYS A 27 3.12 3.91 -8.74
N GLU A 28 3.54 4.78 -9.65
CA GLU A 28 4.67 4.50 -10.55
C GLU A 28 5.99 4.69 -9.79
N PHE A 29 6.52 3.63 -9.17
CA PHE A 29 7.73 3.70 -8.36
C PHE A 29 8.95 4.18 -9.17
N PRO A 30 9.43 5.43 -9.00
CA PRO A 30 10.45 6.01 -9.88
C PRO A 30 11.86 5.76 -9.32
N PHE A 31 12.19 4.51 -8.96
CA PHE A 31 13.40 4.19 -8.19
C PHE A 31 14.70 4.72 -8.82
N ALA A 32 14.86 4.57 -10.14
CA ALA A 32 16.05 5.05 -10.83
C ALA A 32 16.18 6.59 -10.80
N ALA A 33 15.08 7.31 -11.05
CA ALA A 33 15.04 8.76 -11.00
C ALA A 33 15.26 9.28 -9.57
N LEU A 34 14.64 8.63 -8.57
CA LEU A 34 14.80 8.97 -7.16
C LEU A 34 16.24 8.76 -6.68
N ALA A 35 16.89 7.66 -7.07
CA ALA A 35 18.29 7.42 -6.74
C ALA A 35 19.24 8.42 -7.41
N HIS A 36 18.95 8.82 -8.66
CA HIS A 36 19.71 9.86 -9.34
C HIS A 36 19.57 11.21 -8.65
N PHE A 37 18.33 11.61 -8.35
CA PHE A 37 18.01 12.83 -7.61
C PHE A 37 18.72 12.88 -6.24
N HIS A 38 18.68 11.77 -5.49
CA HIS A 38 19.35 11.67 -4.18
C HIS A 38 20.86 11.89 -4.26
N ARG A 39 21.52 11.23 -5.22
CA ARG A 39 22.96 11.39 -5.42
C ARG A 39 23.36 12.79 -5.87
N GLN A 40 22.50 13.49 -6.62
CA GLN A 40 22.80 14.83 -7.11
C GLN A 40 22.85 15.87 -5.99
N HIS A 41 21.95 15.81 -5.01
CA HIS A 41 21.93 16.80 -3.92
C HIS A 41 22.85 16.43 -2.75
N GLY A 42 23.22 15.16 -2.57
CA GLY A 42 24.16 14.69 -1.55
C GLY A 42 23.70 14.76 -0.09
N GLY A 43 22.57 15.40 0.21
CA GLY A 43 21.92 15.38 1.53
C GLY A 43 21.40 14.00 1.96
N GLU A 44 21.12 13.85 3.26
CA GLU A 44 20.80 12.56 3.87
C GLU A 44 19.48 11.90 3.45
N GLY A 45 18.51 12.64 2.92
CA GLY A 45 17.22 12.04 2.54
C GLY A 45 16.50 12.73 1.40
N SER A 46 15.81 11.92 0.59
CA SER A 46 14.85 12.38 -0.41
C SER A 46 13.49 11.74 -0.17
N LEU A 47 12.43 12.54 -0.21
CA LEU A 47 11.03 12.11 -0.16
C LEU A 47 10.42 12.28 -1.54
N VAL A 48 9.59 11.32 -1.93
CA VAL A 48 8.69 11.53 -3.06
C VAL A 48 7.45 12.25 -2.55
N VAL A 49 7.01 13.26 -3.30
CA VAL A 49 5.78 14.01 -3.03
C VAL A 49 4.83 13.93 -4.22
N THR A 50 3.54 13.97 -3.94
CA THR A 50 2.49 14.06 -4.97
C THR A 50 1.63 15.30 -4.75
N ARG A 51 0.92 15.75 -5.79
CA ARG A 51 -0.01 16.88 -5.69
C ARG A 51 -1.42 16.39 -5.41
N VAL A 52 -2.12 17.11 -4.54
CA VAL A 52 -3.55 16.89 -4.26
C VAL A 52 -4.37 18.15 -4.49
N GLU A 53 -5.64 17.97 -4.84
CA GLU A 53 -6.58 19.09 -5.03
C GLU A 53 -7.00 19.73 -3.70
N GLU A 54 -7.15 18.92 -2.64
CA GLU A 54 -7.62 19.36 -1.32
C GLU A 54 -6.53 19.22 -0.23
N PRO A 55 -5.50 20.09 -0.21
CA PRO A 55 -4.38 19.99 0.73
C PRO A 55 -4.77 20.15 2.20
N ALA A 56 -5.90 20.78 2.52
CA ALA A 56 -6.36 21.00 3.90
C ALA A 56 -6.61 19.69 4.69
N LYS A 57 -6.76 18.56 4.00
CA LYS A 57 -6.96 17.24 4.61
C LYS A 57 -5.65 16.59 5.08
N TYR A 58 -4.50 17.12 4.67
CA TYR A 58 -3.19 16.46 4.79
C TYR A 58 -2.12 17.36 5.40
N GLY A 59 -0.98 16.75 5.77
CA GLY A 59 0.28 17.46 5.98
C GLY A 59 0.94 17.79 4.63
N VAL A 60 1.25 19.07 4.40
CA VAL A 60 1.86 19.53 3.15
C VAL A 60 3.34 19.82 3.30
N VAL A 61 4.09 19.59 2.23
CA VAL A 61 5.52 19.82 2.12
C VAL A 61 5.77 21.13 1.39
N VAL A 62 6.56 22.00 1.99
CA VAL A 62 7.04 23.24 1.35
C VAL A 62 8.51 23.05 0.98
N SER A 63 8.82 23.13 -0.30
CA SER A 63 10.18 22.95 -0.82
C SER A 63 10.56 24.07 -1.78
N GLU A 64 11.87 24.30 -1.95
CA GLU A 64 12.43 25.15 -2.99
C GLU A 64 12.09 24.60 -4.38
N ALA A 65 11.86 25.48 -5.35
CA ALA A 65 11.37 25.10 -6.68
C ALA A 65 12.47 24.53 -7.58
N ASP A 66 13.71 24.98 -7.39
CA ASP A 66 14.89 24.66 -8.18
C ASP A 66 15.64 23.43 -7.64
N THR A 67 15.88 23.39 -6.33
CA THR A 67 16.65 22.31 -5.69
C THR A 67 15.78 21.17 -5.16
N GLY A 68 14.49 21.44 -4.89
CA GLY A 68 13.62 20.54 -4.16
C GLY A 68 13.92 20.47 -2.65
N ARG A 69 14.85 21.27 -2.11
CA ARG A 69 15.18 21.27 -0.68
C ARG A 69 13.94 21.60 0.14
N ILE A 70 13.63 20.76 1.12
CA ILE A 70 12.44 20.95 1.97
C ILE A 70 12.73 22.03 3.00
N CYS A 71 11.89 23.06 3.00
CA CYS A 71 11.98 24.16 3.95
C CYS A 71 11.27 23.80 5.27
N ARG A 72 10.06 23.24 5.17
CA ARG A 72 9.22 22.89 6.32
C ARG A 72 8.01 22.03 5.92
N PHE A 73 7.41 21.43 6.94
CA PHE A 73 6.12 20.72 6.85
C PHE A 73 5.02 21.56 7.49
N VAL A 74 3.79 21.46 6.98
CA VAL A 74 2.62 22.15 7.55
C VAL A 74 1.47 21.16 7.68
N GLU A 75 1.10 20.85 8.91
CA GLU A 75 -0.02 19.95 9.17
C GLU A 75 -1.35 20.66 8.93
N LYS A 76 -2.18 20.11 8.02
CA LYS A 76 -3.57 20.53 7.76
C LYS A 76 -3.73 22.05 7.66
N PRO A 77 -3.11 22.68 6.65
CA PRO A 77 -3.04 24.13 6.55
C PRO A 77 -4.45 24.73 6.34
N ARG A 78 -4.76 25.81 7.09
CA ARG A 78 -6.03 26.56 6.94
C ARG A 78 -6.02 27.52 5.74
N VAL A 79 -4.84 27.93 5.31
CA VAL A 79 -4.62 28.79 4.13
C VAL A 79 -3.77 28.02 3.13
N PHE A 80 -3.88 28.31 1.84
CA PHE A 80 -3.03 27.64 0.85
C PHE A 80 -1.56 27.96 1.10
N VAL A 81 -0.73 26.91 1.24
CA VAL A 81 0.73 27.03 1.40
C VAL A 81 1.46 26.19 0.35
N SER A 82 1.00 24.96 0.15
CA SER A 82 1.49 24.00 -0.84
C SER A 82 0.38 22.98 -1.08
N ASN A 83 0.41 22.33 -2.23
CA ASN A 83 -0.43 21.17 -2.53
C ASN A 83 0.36 19.85 -2.63
N LYS A 84 1.64 19.88 -2.28
CA LYS A 84 2.52 18.71 -2.27
C LYS A 84 2.37 17.98 -0.94
N ILE A 85 2.07 16.69 -0.98
CA ILE A 85 1.97 15.83 0.20
C ILE A 85 3.00 14.71 0.11
N ASN A 86 3.37 14.15 1.26
CA ASN A 86 4.25 12.98 1.33
C ASN A 86 3.61 11.79 0.59
N ALA A 87 4.32 11.18 -0.34
CA ALA A 87 3.84 10.04 -1.13
C ALA A 87 4.19 8.67 -0.50
N GLY A 88 4.86 8.64 0.66
CA GLY A 88 5.20 7.39 1.34
C GLY A 88 6.36 6.63 0.71
N LEU A 89 7.20 7.28 -0.10
CA LEU A 89 8.38 6.70 -0.72
C LEU A 89 9.60 7.58 -0.48
N TYR A 90 10.69 6.95 -0.06
CA TYR A 90 11.88 7.61 0.43
C TYR A 90 13.14 6.89 -0.05
N ILE A 91 14.23 7.64 -0.11
CA ILE A 91 15.59 7.10 -0.16
C ILE A 91 16.43 7.85 0.88
N PHE A 92 17.21 7.11 1.66
CA PHE A 92 18.05 7.68 2.70
C PHE A 92 19.48 7.20 2.60
N SER A 93 20.40 8.11 2.90
CA SER A 93 21.78 7.75 3.22
C SER A 93 21.86 7.15 4.63
N PRO A 94 22.82 6.25 4.92
CA PRO A 94 22.94 5.59 6.24
C PRO A 94 23.06 6.53 7.44
N GLY A 95 23.50 7.78 7.24
CA GLY A 95 23.55 8.82 8.28
C GLY A 95 22.23 9.00 9.02
N ILE A 96 21.08 8.80 8.36
CA ILE A 96 19.76 8.90 9.00
C ILE A 96 19.60 7.95 10.20
N LEU A 97 20.29 6.80 10.18
CA LEU A 97 20.17 5.79 11.23
C LEU A 97 20.70 6.30 12.57
N GLN A 98 21.62 7.27 12.54
CA GLN A 98 22.15 7.94 13.74
C GLN A 98 21.14 8.92 14.35
N ARG A 99 20.19 9.43 13.55
CA ARG A 99 19.12 10.32 14.01
C ARG A 99 18.03 9.56 14.79
N ILE A 100 17.96 8.24 14.61
CA ILE A 100 16.96 7.40 15.29
C ILE A 100 17.48 7.04 16.69
N GLN A 101 16.97 7.74 17.69
CA GLN A 101 17.26 7.44 19.09
C GLN A 101 16.62 6.13 19.51
N VAL A 102 17.46 5.17 19.93
CA VAL A 102 17.00 3.98 20.64
C VAL A 102 17.08 4.31 22.13
N GLY A 103 15.93 4.45 22.77
CA GLY A 103 15.89 4.73 24.21
C GLY A 103 16.49 3.55 24.99
N ILE A 104 17.40 3.83 25.91
CA ILE A 104 17.57 2.99 27.10
C ILE A 104 16.72 3.66 28.17
N ARG A 105 15.56 3.10 28.52
CA ARG A 105 14.85 3.59 29.71
C ARG A 105 15.74 3.33 30.92
N GLY A 106 16.14 4.43 31.56
CA GLY A 106 17.11 4.44 32.64
C GLY A 106 16.70 3.62 33.85
N LEU A 107 17.74 3.18 34.56
CA LEU A 107 17.81 2.84 35.98
C LEU A 107 16.64 3.43 36.78
N GLY A 108 15.58 2.64 36.93
CA GLY A 108 14.71 2.77 38.09
C GLY A 108 15.55 2.35 39.29
N TRP A 109 16.05 3.31 40.06
CA TRP A 109 16.53 3.05 41.41
C TRP A 109 15.34 2.52 42.19
N ALA A 110 15.18 1.19 42.24
CA ALA A 110 14.37 0.58 43.26
C ALA A 110 14.98 1.06 44.59
N ARG A 111 14.20 1.80 45.38
CA ARG A 111 14.57 2.17 46.75
C ARG A 111 15.07 0.90 47.45
N MET A 112 16.38 0.81 47.69
CA MET A 112 16.97 -0.28 48.47
C MET A 112 16.54 -0.11 49.92
N GLY A 113 15.46 -0.79 50.28
CA GLY A 113 15.11 -1.11 51.66
C GLY A 113 15.23 -2.61 51.87
N GLY A 114 16.44 -3.11 52.12
CA GLY A 114 16.65 -4.50 52.56
C GLY A 114 18.04 -5.06 52.25
N PRO A 115 18.67 -5.80 53.18
CA PRO A 115 19.94 -6.46 52.95
C PRO A 115 19.72 -7.75 52.16
N GLY A 116 19.77 -7.65 50.83
CA GLY A 116 19.82 -8.79 49.90
C GLY A 116 21.13 -8.82 49.12
N PRO A 117 21.55 -9.98 48.59
CA PRO A 117 22.76 -10.08 47.77
C PRO A 117 22.67 -9.18 46.53
N PRO A 118 23.79 -8.67 46.00
CA PRO A 118 23.80 -7.78 44.85
C PRO A 118 23.12 -8.44 43.66
N ALA A 119 22.14 -7.76 43.08
CA ALA A 119 21.47 -8.20 41.87
C ALA A 119 22.49 -8.35 40.73
N GLN A 120 22.46 -9.50 40.04
CA GLN A 120 23.23 -9.71 38.82
C GLN A 120 22.83 -8.66 37.76
N PRO A 121 23.77 -8.17 36.93
CA PRO A 121 23.44 -7.25 35.87
C PRO A 121 22.62 -7.98 34.81
N CYS A 122 21.29 -7.82 34.83
CA CYS A 122 20.45 -8.16 33.69
C CYS A 122 20.91 -7.31 32.50
N VAL A 123 21.24 -7.97 31.39
CA VAL A 123 21.49 -7.30 30.10
C VAL A 123 20.22 -6.53 29.75
N LEU A 124 20.26 -5.20 29.89
CA LEU A 124 19.18 -4.32 29.53
C LEU A 124 19.01 -4.38 28.01
N SER A 125 17.93 -4.99 27.54
CA SER A 125 17.57 -4.89 26.13
C SER A 125 17.19 -3.42 25.83
N PRO A 126 17.77 -2.80 24.78
CA PRO A 126 17.39 -1.45 24.38
C PRO A 126 15.89 -1.43 24.07
N GLN A 127 15.12 -0.67 24.86
CA GLN A 127 13.67 -0.54 24.66
C GLN A 127 13.40 0.61 23.71
N LEU A 128 13.10 0.27 22.45
CA LEU A 128 12.67 1.22 21.44
C LEU A 128 11.45 2.00 21.92
N ARG A 129 11.58 3.34 21.98
CA ARG A 129 10.43 4.21 22.15
C ARG A 129 9.69 4.33 20.82
N PRO A 130 8.36 4.44 20.80
CA PRO A 130 7.64 4.84 19.59
C PRO A 130 8.24 6.14 19.06
N THR A 131 8.71 6.11 17.81
CA THR A 131 9.31 7.26 17.14
C THR A 131 8.74 7.39 15.74
N SER A 132 8.12 8.53 15.45
CA SER A 132 7.63 8.88 14.12
C SER A 132 8.74 9.59 13.35
N ILE A 133 9.10 9.07 12.18
CA ILE A 133 10.11 9.72 11.33
C ILE A 133 9.61 11.08 10.85
N GLU A 134 8.33 11.17 10.47
CA GLU A 134 7.70 12.36 9.93
C GLU A 134 7.54 13.48 10.97
N LYS A 135 7.26 13.13 12.23
CA LYS A 135 7.04 14.13 13.28
C LYS A 135 8.32 14.53 14.00
N GLU A 136 9.32 13.66 14.06
CA GLU A 136 10.51 13.88 14.91
C GLU A 136 11.81 14.03 14.13
N ILE A 137 11.96 13.37 12.98
CA ILE A 137 13.23 13.33 12.25
C ILE A 137 13.19 14.26 11.03
N PHE A 138 12.13 14.18 10.20
CA PHE A 138 12.00 15.02 9.01
C PHE A 138 12.04 16.52 9.30
N PRO A 139 11.38 17.06 10.35
CA PRO A 139 11.47 18.49 10.64
C PRO A 139 12.89 18.94 10.97
N ALA A 140 13.67 18.13 11.69
CA ALA A 140 15.07 18.42 12.00
C ALA A 140 15.94 18.36 10.73
N MET A 141 15.80 17.31 9.92
CA MET A 141 16.53 17.21 8.65
C MET A 141 16.22 18.37 7.70
N ALA A 142 14.97 18.82 7.63
CA ALA A 142 14.59 19.99 6.82
C ALA A 142 15.26 21.27 7.33
N GLN A 143 15.27 21.51 8.65
CA GLN A 143 15.96 22.65 9.26
C GLN A 143 17.48 22.65 9.00
N GLU A 144 18.08 21.46 8.97
CA GLU A 144 19.51 21.27 8.68
C GLU A 144 19.85 21.25 7.19
N GLY A 145 18.84 21.38 6.31
CA GLY A 145 19.04 21.34 4.85
C GLY A 145 19.43 19.96 4.31
N GLN A 146 19.10 18.88 5.02
CA GLN A 146 19.45 17.50 4.69
C GLN A 146 18.31 16.72 4.04
N LEU A 147 17.17 17.36 3.76
CA LEU A 147 15.96 16.71 3.27
C LEU A 147 15.44 17.39 2.00
N TYR A 148 15.15 16.58 0.98
CA TYR A 148 14.75 17.05 -0.35
C TYR A 148 13.46 16.35 -0.80
N ALA A 149 12.67 17.02 -1.63
CA ALA A 149 11.42 16.52 -2.19
C ALA A 149 11.54 16.38 -3.72
N MET A 150 11.28 15.17 -4.21
CA MET A 150 11.12 14.88 -5.63
C MET A 150 9.63 14.73 -5.95
N GLU A 151 9.13 15.47 -6.92
CA GLU A 151 7.73 15.38 -7.32
C GLU A 151 7.50 14.15 -8.21
N LEU A 152 6.57 13.29 -7.79
CA LEU A 152 6.19 12.10 -8.54
C LEU A 152 5.54 12.51 -9.87
N GLN A 153 5.99 11.87 -10.94
CA GLN A 153 5.32 11.91 -12.23
C GLN A 153 4.42 10.68 -12.34
N GLY A 154 3.16 10.88 -12.68
CA GLY A 154 2.19 9.79 -12.81
C GLY A 154 1.22 9.67 -11.65
N PHE A 155 0.63 8.49 -11.51
CA PHE A 155 -0.46 8.26 -10.57
C PHE A 155 0.04 7.89 -9.16
N TRP A 156 -0.76 8.21 -8.15
CA TRP A 156 -0.52 7.84 -6.76
C TRP A 156 -1.85 7.61 -6.04
N MET A 157 -1.87 6.60 -5.18
CA MET A 157 -3.02 6.28 -4.33
C MET A 157 -2.54 5.70 -3.00
N ASP A 158 -3.06 6.25 -1.91
CA ASP A 158 -2.98 5.68 -0.56
C ASP A 158 -4.12 4.68 -0.35
N ILE A 159 -3.80 3.46 0.09
CA ILE A 159 -4.73 2.35 0.20
C ILE A 159 -5.13 2.14 1.66
N GLY A 160 -6.10 2.92 2.11
CA GLY A 160 -6.68 2.80 3.46
C GLY A 160 -7.86 1.82 3.55
N GLN A 161 -8.65 1.70 2.48
CA GLN A 161 -9.86 0.88 2.45
C GLN A 161 -9.96 0.03 1.16
N PRO A 162 -10.77 -1.05 1.15
CA PRO A 162 -10.94 -1.88 -0.05
C PRO A 162 -11.38 -1.11 -1.32
N LYS A 163 -12.20 -0.07 -1.15
CA LYS A 163 -12.62 0.79 -2.27
C LYS A 163 -11.43 1.55 -2.88
N ASP A 164 -10.47 1.92 -2.05
CA ASP A 164 -9.26 2.66 -2.44
C ASP A 164 -8.34 1.75 -3.24
N PHE A 165 -8.22 0.48 -2.83
CA PHE A 165 -7.53 -0.56 -3.60
C PHE A 165 -8.11 -0.70 -5.01
N LEU A 166 -9.45 -0.81 -5.14
CA LEU A 166 -10.08 -0.91 -6.47
C LEU A 166 -9.83 0.34 -7.33
N THR A 167 -9.81 1.52 -6.72
CA THR A 167 -9.49 2.78 -7.42
C THR A 167 -8.02 2.82 -7.85
N GLY A 168 -7.08 2.49 -6.96
CA GLY A 168 -5.66 2.41 -7.27
C GLY A 168 -5.36 1.35 -8.34
N MET A 169 -6.05 0.21 -8.32
CA MET A 169 -5.99 -0.80 -9.38
C MET A 169 -6.45 -0.24 -10.73
N CYS A 170 -7.55 0.54 -10.77
CA CYS A 170 -7.99 1.19 -12.01
C CYS A 170 -6.95 2.20 -12.52
N MET A 171 -6.34 3.00 -11.64
CA MET A 171 -5.28 3.96 -11.98
C MET A 171 -4.05 3.23 -12.53
N TYR A 172 -3.64 2.13 -11.90
CA TYR A 172 -2.55 1.29 -12.38
C TYR A 172 -2.83 0.72 -13.77
N LEU A 173 -4.02 0.16 -14.01
CA LEU A 173 -4.38 -0.37 -15.32
C LEU A 173 -4.44 0.72 -16.40
N GLN A 174 -4.86 1.93 -16.05
CA GLN A 174 -4.84 3.07 -16.96
C GLN A 174 -3.42 3.51 -17.30
N ALA A 175 -2.52 3.57 -16.31
CA ALA A 175 -1.10 3.85 -16.54
C ALA A 175 -0.46 2.75 -17.41
N LEU A 176 -0.79 1.49 -17.14
CA LEU A 176 -0.34 0.34 -17.93
C LEU A 176 -0.80 0.46 -19.39
N ARG A 177 -2.05 0.87 -19.64
CA ARG A 177 -2.55 1.13 -21.01
C ARG A 177 -1.74 2.21 -21.73
N ALA A 178 -1.33 3.26 -21.02
CA ALA A 178 -0.59 4.37 -21.61
C ALA A 178 0.88 4.02 -21.90
N GLN A 179 1.52 3.23 -21.02
CA GLN A 179 2.96 2.98 -21.06
C GLN A 179 3.33 1.62 -21.65
N HIS A 180 2.53 0.60 -21.37
CA HIS A 180 2.79 -0.80 -21.70
C HIS A 180 1.50 -1.52 -22.15
N PRO A 181 0.81 -1.04 -23.20
CA PRO A 181 -0.46 -1.60 -23.65
C PRO A 181 -0.36 -3.09 -24.02
N GLU A 182 0.83 -3.58 -24.38
CA GLU A 182 1.13 -4.98 -24.70
C GLU A 182 0.95 -5.94 -23.51
N LYS A 183 1.00 -5.42 -22.27
CA LYS A 183 0.75 -6.23 -21.06
C LYS A 183 -0.73 -6.45 -20.78
N LEU A 184 -1.61 -5.67 -21.41
CA LEU A 184 -3.05 -5.81 -21.23
C LEU A 184 -3.58 -6.94 -22.11
N HIS A 185 -4.37 -7.81 -21.49
CA HIS A 185 -5.03 -8.91 -22.18
C HIS A 185 -6.06 -8.35 -23.17
N SER A 186 -6.18 -9.01 -24.32
CA SER A 186 -7.12 -8.68 -25.38
C SER A 186 -7.67 -9.98 -25.98
N GLY A 187 -8.93 -9.96 -26.41
CA GLY A 187 -9.59 -11.13 -26.97
C GLY A 187 -11.11 -10.99 -26.99
N PRO A 188 -11.84 -11.99 -27.50
CA PRO A 188 -13.29 -12.00 -27.48
C PRO A 188 -13.84 -11.78 -26.07
N GLY A 189 -14.80 -10.88 -25.91
CA GLY A 189 -15.42 -10.58 -24.61
C GLY A 189 -14.61 -9.69 -23.67
N VAL A 190 -13.38 -9.33 -24.03
CA VAL A 190 -12.56 -8.41 -23.23
C VAL A 190 -12.92 -6.96 -23.53
N VAL A 191 -13.18 -6.15 -22.50
CA VAL A 191 -13.60 -4.75 -22.61
C VAL A 191 -12.65 -3.86 -21.81
N GLY A 192 -12.05 -2.84 -22.44
CA GLY A 192 -11.22 -1.85 -21.75
C GLY A 192 -9.89 -2.41 -21.23
N ASN A 193 -9.51 -2.06 -19.98
CA ASN A 193 -8.24 -2.49 -19.40
C ASN A 193 -8.42 -3.77 -18.59
N VAL A 194 -7.81 -4.86 -19.04
CA VAL A 194 -7.81 -6.14 -18.34
C VAL A 194 -6.41 -6.69 -18.28
N LEU A 195 -5.97 -7.10 -17.09
CA LEU A 195 -4.68 -7.75 -16.87
C LEU A 195 -4.94 -9.19 -16.43
N VAL A 196 -4.33 -10.15 -17.12
CA VAL A 196 -4.54 -11.58 -16.88
C VAL A 196 -3.18 -12.25 -16.74
N ASP A 197 -2.99 -12.97 -15.65
CA ASP A 197 -1.83 -13.83 -15.48
C ASP A 197 -1.83 -14.96 -16.53
N PRO A 198 -0.68 -15.31 -17.14
CA PRO A 198 -0.63 -16.34 -18.18
C PRO A 198 -1.15 -17.73 -17.78
N SER A 199 -1.17 -18.05 -16.49
CA SER A 199 -1.65 -19.34 -15.98
C SER A 199 -3.17 -19.38 -15.72
N ALA A 200 -3.85 -18.24 -15.79
CA ALA A 200 -5.30 -18.17 -15.60
C ALA A 200 -6.04 -18.79 -16.80
N LYS A 201 -7.24 -19.32 -16.53
CA LYS A 201 -8.11 -19.92 -17.54
C LYS A 201 -9.43 -19.19 -17.56
N ILE A 202 -9.86 -18.75 -18.75
CA ILE A 202 -11.12 -18.05 -18.96
C ILE A 202 -11.96 -18.89 -19.92
N GLY A 203 -13.19 -19.19 -19.52
CA GLY A 203 -14.18 -19.92 -20.29
C GLY A 203 -14.72 -19.12 -21.47
N THR A 204 -15.61 -19.75 -22.22
CA THR A 204 -16.29 -19.19 -23.38
C THR A 204 -17.39 -18.21 -22.97
N ASN A 205 -17.77 -17.32 -23.89
CA ASN A 205 -18.89 -16.37 -23.72
C ASN A 205 -18.78 -15.44 -22.49
N CYS A 206 -17.58 -15.24 -21.94
CA CYS A 206 -17.35 -14.31 -20.85
C CYS A 206 -17.36 -12.86 -21.34
N ILE A 207 -17.69 -11.92 -20.45
CA ILE A 207 -17.43 -10.48 -20.65
C ILE A 207 -16.57 -9.99 -19.50
N ILE A 208 -15.31 -9.64 -19.79
CA ILE A 208 -14.33 -9.27 -18.77
C ILE A 208 -13.89 -7.83 -19.00
N GLY A 209 -14.13 -6.99 -18.00
CA GLY A 209 -13.75 -5.58 -17.99
C GLY A 209 -14.93 -4.61 -18.07
N PRO A 210 -14.65 -3.29 -18.00
CA PRO A 210 -13.33 -2.68 -17.82
C PRO A 210 -12.75 -2.85 -16.41
N ASN A 211 -11.43 -2.66 -16.32
CA ASN A 211 -10.63 -2.60 -15.09
C ASN A 211 -10.68 -3.89 -14.27
N VAL A 212 -10.18 -4.98 -14.85
CA VAL A 212 -10.15 -6.28 -14.17
C VAL A 212 -8.73 -6.81 -14.10
N THR A 213 -8.35 -7.32 -12.94
CA THR A 213 -7.12 -8.10 -12.77
C THR A 213 -7.46 -9.55 -12.42
N ILE A 214 -6.83 -10.49 -13.09
CA ILE A 214 -7.01 -11.94 -12.90
C ILE A 214 -5.64 -12.53 -12.55
N GLY A 215 -5.49 -12.97 -11.30
CA GLY A 215 -4.25 -13.52 -10.77
C GLY A 215 -3.92 -14.94 -11.23
N ALA A 216 -2.76 -15.42 -10.81
CA ALA A 216 -2.24 -16.73 -11.19
C ALA A 216 -3.18 -17.89 -10.81
N GLY A 217 -3.34 -18.85 -11.72
CA GLY A 217 -4.14 -20.06 -11.52
C GLY A 217 -5.65 -19.81 -11.32
N VAL A 218 -6.13 -18.57 -11.52
CA VAL A 218 -7.56 -18.28 -11.45
C VAL A 218 -8.30 -18.99 -12.57
N VAL A 219 -9.48 -19.52 -12.26
CA VAL A 219 -10.37 -20.14 -13.24
C VAL A 219 -11.68 -19.36 -13.29
N VAL A 220 -11.98 -18.79 -14.46
CA VAL A 220 -13.26 -18.17 -14.77
C VAL A 220 -14.01 -19.12 -15.70
N GLU A 221 -15.15 -19.65 -15.27
CA GLU A 221 -15.98 -20.57 -16.05
C GLU A 221 -16.87 -19.81 -17.06
N ASP A 222 -17.63 -20.55 -17.88
CA ASP A 222 -18.35 -20.00 -19.02
C ASP A 222 -19.40 -18.95 -18.63
N GLY A 223 -19.57 -17.94 -19.49
CA GLY A 223 -20.65 -16.95 -19.38
C GLY A 223 -20.50 -15.96 -18.21
N VAL A 224 -19.36 -15.97 -17.51
CA VAL A 224 -19.08 -15.06 -16.39
C VAL A 224 -18.90 -13.63 -16.89
N ARG A 225 -19.37 -12.67 -16.09
CA ARG A 225 -19.25 -11.24 -16.38
C ARG A 225 -18.60 -10.50 -15.21
N ILE A 226 -17.49 -9.81 -15.46
CA ILE A 226 -16.67 -9.20 -14.41
C ILE A 226 -16.31 -7.77 -14.81
N LYS A 227 -16.49 -6.79 -13.91
CA LYS A 227 -16.08 -5.39 -14.13
C LYS A 227 -15.53 -4.78 -12.85
N ARG A 228 -14.46 -3.99 -12.94
CA ARG A 228 -13.85 -3.30 -11.79
C ARG A 228 -13.52 -4.28 -10.64
N CYS A 229 -12.91 -5.42 -10.95
CA CYS A 229 -12.64 -6.47 -9.96
C CYS A 229 -11.16 -6.87 -9.91
N THR A 230 -10.76 -7.42 -8.77
CA THR A 230 -9.48 -8.11 -8.61
C THR A 230 -9.75 -9.53 -8.15
N LEU A 231 -9.30 -10.51 -8.92
CA LEU A 231 -9.36 -11.92 -8.56
C LEU A 231 -7.95 -12.39 -8.17
N LEU A 232 -7.77 -12.76 -6.90
CA LEU A 232 -6.47 -13.19 -6.38
C LEU A 232 -6.20 -14.66 -6.71
N LYS A 233 -4.93 -15.05 -6.54
CA LYS A 233 -4.39 -16.34 -7.00
C LYS A 233 -5.26 -17.51 -6.54
N GLY A 234 -5.52 -18.44 -7.47
CA GLY A 234 -6.24 -19.68 -7.22
C GLY A 234 -7.76 -19.54 -7.06
N ALA A 235 -8.32 -18.34 -7.15
CA ALA A 235 -9.77 -18.16 -7.09
C ALA A 235 -10.49 -18.85 -8.27
N ARG A 236 -11.72 -19.29 -8.05
CA ARG A 236 -12.60 -19.87 -9.07
C ARG A 236 -13.92 -19.11 -9.10
N ILE A 237 -14.29 -18.61 -10.28
CA ILE A 237 -15.59 -17.98 -10.52
C ILE A 237 -16.38 -18.90 -11.42
N ARG A 238 -17.44 -19.50 -10.88
CA ARG A 238 -18.23 -20.52 -11.59
C ARG A 238 -19.24 -19.88 -12.55
N SER A 239 -19.76 -20.70 -13.46
CA SER A 239 -20.49 -20.25 -14.65
C SER A 239 -21.63 -19.26 -14.36
N HIS A 240 -21.80 -18.32 -15.29
CA HIS A 240 -22.89 -17.33 -15.31
C HIS A 240 -22.97 -16.36 -14.14
N SER A 241 -21.95 -16.32 -13.29
CA SER A 241 -21.86 -15.34 -12.20
C SER A 241 -21.46 -13.96 -12.71
N TRP A 242 -21.94 -12.93 -11.99
CA TRP A 242 -21.68 -11.53 -12.30
C TRP A 242 -21.05 -10.82 -11.11
N LEU A 243 -19.89 -10.20 -11.32
CA LEU A 243 -19.13 -9.48 -10.31
C LEU A 243 -18.88 -8.04 -10.78
N GLU A 244 -19.23 -7.05 -9.95
CA GLU A 244 -18.89 -5.65 -10.17
C GLU A 244 -18.26 -5.02 -8.93
N SER A 245 -17.12 -4.34 -9.07
CA SER A 245 -16.48 -3.67 -7.92
C SER A 245 -16.22 -4.62 -6.75
N CYS A 246 -15.52 -5.73 -6.97
CA CYS A 246 -15.28 -6.76 -5.95
C CYS A 246 -13.81 -7.14 -5.85
N ILE A 247 -13.40 -7.61 -4.66
CA ILE A 247 -12.10 -8.22 -4.42
C ILE A 247 -12.35 -9.67 -3.99
N VAL A 248 -11.93 -10.62 -4.83
CA VAL A 248 -12.03 -12.05 -4.52
C VAL A 248 -10.68 -12.52 -4.03
N GLY A 249 -10.63 -12.92 -2.76
CA GLY A 249 -9.45 -13.41 -2.06
C GLY A 249 -8.81 -14.66 -2.67
N TRP A 250 -7.65 -15.02 -2.14
CA TRP A 250 -6.91 -16.22 -2.55
C TRP A 250 -7.75 -17.48 -2.37
N SER A 251 -7.66 -18.41 -3.31
CA SER A 251 -8.30 -19.72 -3.22
C SER A 251 -9.82 -19.70 -3.00
N CYS A 252 -10.50 -18.58 -3.23
CA CYS A 252 -11.95 -18.50 -3.07
C CYS A 252 -12.69 -19.25 -4.17
N SER A 253 -13.89 -19.74 -3.87
CA SER A 253 -14.81 -20.30 -4.85
C SER A 253 -16.12 -19.51 -4.85
N VAL A 254 -16.41 -18.82 -5.94
CA VAL A 254 -17.70 -18.15 -6.16
C VAL A 254 -18.59 -19.09 -6.98
N GLY A 255 -19.74 -19.45 -6.41
CA GLY A 255 -20.74 -20.33 -6.99
C GLY A 255 -21.28 -19.89 -8.35
N GLN A 256 -22.08 -20.74 -8.97
CA GLN A 256 -22.80 -20.47 -10.21
C GLN A 256 -23.93 -19.46 -9.97
N TRP A 257 -24.25 -18.65 -10.97
CA TRP A 257 -25.35 -17.68 -10.89
C TRP A 257 -25.27 -16.70 -9.70
N VAL A 258 -24.07 -16.50 -9.16
CA VAL A 258 -23.83 -15.58 -8.06
C VAL A 258 -23.73 -14.15 -8.58
N ARG A 259 -24.32 -13.22 -7.84
CA ARG A 259 -24.20 -11.78 -8.07
C ARG A 259 -23.45 -11.14 -6.90
N MET A 260 -22.33 -10.46 -7.18
CA MET A 260 -21.58 -9.72 -6.16
C MET A 260 -21.34 -8.27 -6.61
N GLU A 261 -21.64 -7.30 -5.75
CA GLU A 261 -21.41 -5.89 -6.05
C GLU A 261 -21.05 -5.00 -4.85
N ASN A 262 -20.84 -3.71 -5.14
CA ASN A 262 -20.68 -2.62 -4.17
C ASN A 262 -19.53 -2.81 -3.17
N VAL A 263 -18.34 -3.15 -3.66
CA VAL A 263 -17.12 -3.35 -2.85
C VAL A 263 -17.28 -4.56 -1.92
N THR A 264 -17.80 -5.66 -2.47
CA THR A 264 -17.76 -6.96 -1.78
C THR A 264 -16.33 -7.50 -1.78
N VAL A 265 -15.85 -7.90 -0.60
CA VAL A 265 -14.52 -8.43 -0.36
C VAL A 265 -14.62 -9.81 0.26
N LEU A 266 -13.96 -10.78 -0.38
CA LEU A 266 -13.79 -12.12 0.18
C LEU A 266 -12.37 -12.27 0.69
N GLY A 267 -12.21 -12.65 1.96
CA GLY A 267 -10.94 -13.11 2.52
C GLY A 267 -10.46 -14.40 1.88
N GLU A 268 -9.29 -14.90 2.27
CA GLU A 268 -8.75 -16.17 1.74
C GLU A 268 -9.71 -17.34 1.98
N ASP A 269 -9.81 -18.24 1.00
CA ASP A 269 -10.51 -19.53 1.10
C ASP A 269 -11.98 -19.38 1.51
N VAL A 270 -12.65 -18.38 0.94
CA VAL A 270 -14.09 -18.20 1.08
C VAL A 270 -14.84 -18.92 -0.03
N ILE A 271 -15.87 -19.67 0.37
CA ILE A 271 -16.80 -20.36 -0.54
C ILE A 271 -18.12 -19.60 -0.52
N VAL A 272 -18.55 -19.11 -1.67
CA VAL A 272 -19.91 -18.57 -1.87
C VAL A 272 -20.71 -19.62 -2.61
N ASN A 273 -21.79 -20.12 -2.02
CA ASN A 273 -22.64 -21.11 -2.66
C ASN A 273 -23.34 -20.54 -3.91
N ASP A 274 -23.87 -21.44 -4.73
CA ASP A 274 -24.56 -21.10 -5.97
C ASP A 274 -25.81 -20.23 -5.68
N GLU A 275 -26.19 -19.39 -6.66
CA GLU A 275 -27.42 -18.58 -6.67
C GLU A 275 -27.55 -17.50 -5.58
N LEU A 276 -26.43 -17.07 -5.00
CA LEU A 276 -26.42 -16.04 -3.96
C LEU A 276 -26.20 -14.63 -4.48
N TYR A 277 -26.75 -13.65 -3.76
CA TYR A 277 -26.51 -12.23 -3.96
C TYR A 277 -25.75 -11.63 -2.78
N LEU A 278 -24.59 -11.01 -3.03
CA LEU A 278 -23.78 -10.33 -2.01
C LEU A 278 -23.59 -8.85 -2.40
N ASN A 279 -23.92 -7.95 -1.48
CA ASN A 279 -23.91 -6.51 -1.67
C ASN A 279 -23.06 -5.82 -0.60
N GLY A 280 -21.86 -5.36 -0.96
CA GLY A 280 -20.93 -4.70 -0.03
C GLY A 280 -20.53 -5.54 1.18
N ALA A 281 -20.49 -6.86 1.03
CA ALA A 281 -20.12 -7.77 2.12
C ALA A 281 -18.60 -7.82 2.31
N ASN A 282 -18.13 -7.81 3.55
CA ASN A 282 -16.74 -8.09 3.89
C ASN A 282 -16.67 -9.44 4.60
N VAL A 283 -16.27 -10.49 3.89
CA VAL A 283 -16.24 -11.86 4.42
C VAL A 283 -14.83 -12.18 4.89
N LEU A 284 -14.68 -12.57 6.16
CA LEU A 284 -13.39 -12.99 6.71
C LEU A 284 -12.93 -14.33 6.10
N PRO A 285 -11.63 -14.67 6.21
CA PRO A 285 -11.10 -15.92 5.66
C PRO A 285 -11.79 -17.19 6.17
N HIS A 286 -11.76 -18.25 5.36
CA HIS A 286 -12.23 -19.60 5.69
C HIS A 286 -13.72 -19.67 6.05
N LYS A 287 -14.56 -19.01 5.25
CA LYS A 287 -16.02 -18.97 5.45
C LYS A 287 -16.76 -19.60 4.28
N SER A 288 -17.89 -20.22 4.59
CA SER A 288 -18.87 -20.65 3.61
C SER A 288 -20.11 -19.77 3.73
N ILE A 289 -20.49 -19.09 2.65
CA ILE A 289 -21.70 -18.28 2.56
C ILE A 289 -22.79 -19.12 1.91
N ALA A 290 -23.84 -19.41 2.68
CA ALA A 290 -24.99 -20.20 2.25
C ALA A 290 -26.26 -19.36 2.05
N GLU A 291 -26.23 -18.08 2.42
CA GLU A 291 -27.37 -17.16 2.32
C GLU A 291 -26.95 -15.84 1.71
N SER A 292 -27.87 -15.21 0.97
CA SER A 292 -27.66 -13.89 0.38
C SER A 292 -27.42 -12.82 1.44
N VAL A 293 -26.63 -11.81 1.06
CA VAL A 293 -26.23 -10.68 1.88
C VAL A 293 -26.66 -9.40 1.15
N PRO A 294 -27.94 -9.01 1.25
CA PRO A 294 -28.47 -7.87 0.50
C PRO A 294 -27.98 -6.51 1.03
N GLU A 295 -27.49 -6.48 2.26
CA GLU A 295 -27.02 -5.26 2.95
C GLU A 295 -25.55 -5.39 3.34
N PRO A 296 -24.76 -4.29 3.25
CA PRO A 296 -23.35 -4.30 3.64
C PRO A 296 -23.15 -4.73 5.09
N ARG A 297 -22.33 -5.76 5.30
CA ARG A 297 -21.95 -6.23 6.64
C ARG A 297 -20.62 -6.99 6.61
N ILE A 298 -19.99 -7.05 7.78
CA ILE A 298 -18.85 -7.92 8.01
C ILE A 298 -19.36 -9.31 8.42
N ILE A 299 -18.88 -10.36 7.76
CA ILE A 299 -19.19 -11.75 8.08
C ILE A 299 -17.93 -12.36 8.70
N MET A 300 -18.04 -12.68 9.99
CA MET A 300 -16.91 -13.09 10.83
C MET A 300 -16.70 -14.58 10.93
#